data_AF-A0A946P3K4-F1
#
_entry.id   AF-A0A946P3K4-F1
#
_cell.length_a   1.000
_cell.length_b   1.000
_cell.length_c   1.000
_cell.angle_alpha   90.00
_cell.angle_beta   90.00
_cell.angle_gamma   90.00
#
_symmetry.space_group_name_H-M   'P 1'
#
loop_
_entity.id
_entity.type
_entity.pdbx_description
1 polymer ?
#
loop_
_entity_poly.entity_id
_entity_poly.type
_entity_poly.pdbx_seq_one_letter_code
_entity_poly.pdbx_strand_id
1 'polypeptide(L)'
;MKLLKYLVFILILIGSLIFLVELNNLNTVDGQPISIKVPYLVSYPEYADGFNVWMVLVGTLTAGVLIGFFLALFQIISQKSEVISIRSKLRRLQVELDSLRNQAIDDDIILSDDTKSELIEE
;
A
#
# COMPACT_ATOMS: atom_id res chain seq x y z
N MET A 1 -11.18 3.55 -11.44
CA MET A 1 -11.78 2.25 -11.04
C MET A 1 -10.70 1.21 -10.84
N LYS A 2 -10.87 0.23 -9.94
CA LYS A 2 -9.86 -0.83 -9.69
C LYS A 2 -9.46 -1.56 -10.97
N LEU A 3 -10.41 -1.83 -11.87
CA LEU A 3 -10.18 -2.47 -13.17
C LEU A 3 -9.24 -1.67 -14.09
N LEU A 4 -9.41 -0.34 -14.18
CA LEU A 4 -8.58 0.53 -15.03
C LEU A 4 -7.12 0.51 -14.58
N LYS A 5 -6.86 0.41 -13.27
CA LYS A 5 -5.49 0.32 -12.73
C LYS A 5 -4.78 -0.95 -13.20
N TYR A 6 -5.47 -2.09 -13.21
CA TYR A 6 -4.92 -3.35 -13.73
C TYR A 6 -4.72 -3.32 -15.24
N LEU A 7 -5.63 -2.71 -15.98
CA LEU A 7 -5.50 -2.56 -17.44
C LEU A 7 -4.26 -1.74 -17.81
N VAL A 8 -4.04 -0.60 -17.14
CA VAL A 8 -2.83 0.22 -17.35
C VAL A 8 -1.57 -0.57 -17.01
N PHE A 9 -1.57 -1.33 -15.91
CA PHE A 9 -0.42 -2.15 -15.52
C PHE A 9 -0.10 -3.24 -16.56
N ILE A 10 -1.12 -3.91 -17.10
CA ILE A 10 -0.98 -4.89 -18.19
C ILE A 10 -0.41 -4.22 -19.45
N LEU A 11 -0.89 -3.03 -19.80
CA LEU A 11 -0.42 -2.29 -20.98
C LEU A 11 1.07 -1.93 -20.85
N ILE A 12 1.50 -1.49 -19.66
CA ILE A 12 2.91 -1.24 -19.35
C ILE A 12 3.73 -2.53 -19.48
N LEU A 13 3.23 -3.66 -18.97
CA LEU A 13 3.92 -4.94 -19.03
C LEU A 13 4.10 -5.43 -20.48
N ILE A 14 3.05 -5.32 -21.29
CA ILE A 14 3.11 -5.62 -22.73
C ILE A 14 4.11 -4.69 -23.44
N GLY A 15 4.03 -3.39 -23.17
CA GLY A 15 4.96 -2.41 -23.73
C GLY A 15 6.41 -2.69 -23.36
N SER A 16 6.67 -3.12 -22.12
CA SER A 16 8.00 -3.51 -21.66
C SER A 16 8.52 -4.77 -22.36
N LEU A 17 7.64 -5.72 -22.70
CA LEU A 17 8.01 -6.91 -23.47
C LEU A 17 8.38 -6.55 -24.91
N ILE A 18 7.57 -5.72 -25.56
CA ILE A 18 7.83 -5.22 -26.93
C ILE A 18 9.15 -4.45 -26.97
N PHE A 19 9.36 -3.57 -25.98
CA PHE A 19 10.61 -2.84 -25.82
C PHE A 19 11.82 -3.79 -25.71
N LEU A 20 11.69 -4.89 -24.95
CA LEU A 20 12.76 -5.88 -24.80
C LEU A 20 13.13 -6.55 -26.13
N VAL A 21 12.14 -6.93 -26.93
CA VAL A 21 12.34 -7.56 -28.24
C VAL A 21 12.99 -6.59 -29.21
N GLU A 22 12.47 -5.37 -29.30
CA GLU A 22 13.01 -4.34 -30.19
C GLU A 22 14.45 -3.99 -29.81
N LEU A 23 14.71 -3.81 -28.52
CA LEU A 23 16.04 -3.50 -28.02
C LEU A 23 17.03 -4.65 -28.24
N ASN A 24 16.59 -5.91 -28.14
CA ASN A 24 17.43 -7.06 -28.48
C ASN A 24 17.83 -7.06 -29.96
N ASN A 25 16.89 -6.76 -30.86
CA ASN A 25 17.16 -6.69 -32.30
C ASN A 25 18.12 -5.54 -32.66
N LEU A 26 18.03 -4.41 -31.95
CA LEU A 26 18.92 -3.27 -32.17
C LEU A 26 20.32 -3.47 -31.57
N ASN A 27 20.47 -4.36 -30.58
CA ASN A 27 21.76 -4.66 -29.94
C ASN A 27 22.49 -5.84 -30.60
N THR A 28 22.52 -5.85 -31.93
CA THR A 28 23.33 -6.78 -32.72
C THR A 28 24.32 -6.01 -33.60
N VAL A 29 25.59 -6.43 -33.61
CA VAL A 29 26.62 -5.95 -34.54
C VAL A 29 27.03 -7.14 -35.40
N ASP A 30 26.94 -7.00 -36.73
CA ASP A 30 27.23 -8.08 -37.68
C ASP A 30 26.47 -9.40 -37.40
N GLY A 31 25.25 -9.28 -36.87
CA GLY A 31 24.39 -10.42 -36.51
C GLY A 31 24.77 -11.13 -35.20
N GLN A 32 25.77 -10.63 -34.47
CA GLN A 32 26.16 -11.15 -33.16
C GLN A 32 25.60 -10.28 -32.03
N PRO A 33 25.10 -10.88 -30.93
CA PRO A 33 24.58 -10.13 -29.79
C PRO A 33 25.71 -9.39 -29.05
N ILE A 34 25.45 -8.13 -28.70
CA ILE A 34 26.38 -7.36 -27.88
C ILE A 34 26.39 -7.91 -26.45
N SER A 35 27.58 -7.99 -25.85
CA SER A 35 27.76 -8.39 -24.45
C SER A 35 28.07 -7.19 -23.56
N ILE A 36 27.45 -7.16 -22.38
CA ILE A 36 27.67 -6.18 -21.32
C ILE A 36 28.56 -6.80 -20.26
N LYS A 37 29.64 -6.08 -19.91
CA LYS A 37 30.49 -6.39 -18.76
C LYS A 37 29.93 -5.70 -17.53
N VAL A 38 29.29 -6.47 -16.66
CA VAL A 38 28.75 -5.95 -15.40
C VAL A 38 29.90 -5.82 -14.39
N PRO A 39 30.14 -4.63 -13.80
CA PRO A 39 31.15 -4.45 -12.77
C PRO A 39 30.98 -5.47 -11.64
N TYR A 40 32.09 -5.87 -11.01
CA TYR A 40 32.16 -6.87 -9.93
C TYR A 40 31.89 -8.34 -10.33
N LEU A 41 31.11 -8.60 -11.39
CA LEU A 41 30.86 -9.96 -11.89
C LEU A 41 31.95 -10.45 -12.84
N VAL A 42 32.48 -9.56 -13.68
CA VAL A 42 33.57 -9.88 -14.63
C VAL A 42 34.91 -10.21 -13.97
N SER A 43 35.03 -10.00 -12.66
CA SER A 43 36.20 -10.42 -11.87
C SER A 43 36.27 -11.94 -11.69
N TYR A 44 35.17 -12.66 -11.92
CA TYR A 44 35.14 -14.11 -11.92
C TYR A 44 35.44 -14.64 -13.33
N PRO A 45 36.29 -15.67 -13.46
CA PRO A 45 36.72 -16.18 -14.77
C PRO A 45 35.55 -16.75 -15.59
N GLU A 46 34.47 -17.20 -14.96
CA GLU A 46 33.26 -17.70 -15.61
C GLU A 46 32.43 -16.61 -16.32
N TYR A 47 32.58 -15.35 -15.93
CA TYR A 47 31.83 -14.21 -16.46
C TYR A 47 32.72 -13.17 -17.16
N ALA A 48 33.98 -13.54 -17.48
CA ALA A 48 34.97 -12.63 -18.06
C ALA A 48 34.56 -12.06 -19.43
N ASP A 49 33.80 -12.86 -20.20
CA ASP A 49 33.26 -12.49 -21.52
C ASP A 49 32.01 -11.59 -21.42
N GLY A 50 31.47 -11.41 -20.21
CA GLY A 50 30.28 -10.62 -19.95
C GLY A 50 28.98 -11.38 -20.22
N PHE A 51 27.88 -10.65 -20.20
CA PHE A 51 26.53 -11.19 -20.37
C PHE A 51 25.88 -10.59 -21.61
N ASN A 52 25.15 -11.40 -22.38
CA ASN A 52 24.33 -10.87 -23.46
C ASN A 52 23.33 -9.83 -22.92
N VAL A 53 23.15 -8.73 -23.66
CA VAL A 53 22.29 -7.60 -23.27
C VAL A 53 20.89 -8.07 -22.85
N TRP A 54 20.28 -9.00 -23.59
CA TRP A 54 18.96 -9.52 -23.30
C TRP A 54 18.86 -10.19 -21.91
N MET A 55 19.92 -10.89 -21.48
CA MET A 55 19.94 -11.59 -20.19
C MET A 55 19.96 -10.58 -19.03
N VAL A 56 20.77 -9.52 -19.17
CA VAL A 56 20.84 -8.43 -18.18
C VAL A 56 19.52 -7.66 -18.12
N LEU A 57 18.89 -7.41 -19.26
CA LEU A 57 17.60 -6.72 -19.32
C LEU A 57 16.49 -7.55 -18.67
N VAL A 58 16.37 -8.84 -19.00
CA VAL A 58 15.39 -9.72 -18.36
C VAL A 58 15.66 -9.84 -16.85
N GLY A 59 16.93 -9.93 -16.45
CA GLY A 59 17.33 -9.95 -15.05
C GLY A 59 16.89 -8.71 -14.28
N THR A 60 17.19 -7.52 -14.81
CA THR A 60 16.82 -6.24 -14.18
C THR A 60 15.31 -6.02 -14.15
N LEU A 61 14.58 -6.40 -15.22
CA LEU A 61 13.13 -6.36 -15.24
C LEU A 61 12.53 -7.27 -14.15
N THR A 62 13.01 -8.50 -14.04
CA THR A 62 12.54 -9.46 -13.03
C THR A 62 12.81 -8.96 -11.62
N ALA A 63 14.00 -8.41 -11.38
CA ALA A 63 14.35 -7.80 -10.10
C ALA A 63 13.43 -6.61 -9.76
N GLY A 64 13.14 -5.75 -10.74
CA GLY A 64 12.21 -4.63 -10.59
C GLY A 64 10.79 -5.08 -10.22
N VAL A 65 10.28 -6.12 -10.88
CA VAL A 65 8.96 -6.71 -10.58
C VAL A 65 8.93 -7.29 -9.16
N LEU A 66 9.98 -8.00 -8.74
CA LEU A 66 10.08 -8.53 -7.37
C LEU A 66 10.10 -7.41 -6.33
N ILE A 67 10.90 -6.37 -6.54
CA ILE A 67 10.94 -5.21 -5.64
C ILE A 67 9.57 -4.53 -5.57
N GLY A 68 8.91 -4.34 -6.72
CA GLY A 68 7.56 -3.78 -6.79
C GLY A 68 6.54 -4.63 -6.03
N PHE A 69 6.64 -5.96 -6.10
CA PHE A 69 5.81 -6.87 -5.33
C PHE A 69 6.03 -6.71 -3.82
N PHE A 70 7.28 -6.65 -3.36
CA PHE A 70 7.58 -6.40 -1.95
C PHE A 70 7.06 -5.05 -1.46
N LEU A 71 7.19 -3.98 -2.25
CA LEU A 71 6.61 -2.68 -1.92
C LEU A 71 5.09 -2.75 -1.80
N ALA A 72 4.41 -3.45 -2.71
CA ALA A 72 2.97 -3.66 -2.63
C ALA A 72 2.57 -4.45 -1.37
N LEU A 73 3.37 -5.44 -0.96
CA LEU A 73 3.18 -6.16 0.31
C LEU A 73 3.31 -5.24 1.53
N PHE A 74 4.34 -4.40 1.58
CA PHE A 74 4.45 -3.45 2.69
C PHE A 74 3.29 -2.43 2.69
N GLN A 75 2.87 -1.99 1.51
CA GLN A 75 1.75 -1.07 1.36
C GLN A 75 0.42 -1.66 1.83
N ILE A 76 0.12 -2.93 1.50
CA ILE A 76 -1.11 -3.59 1.96
C ILE A 76 -1.10 -3.79 3.48
N ILE A 77 0.05 -4.12 4.07
CA ILE A 77 0.20 -4.31 5.52
C ILE A 77 -0.01 -2.97 6.26
N SER A 78 0.64 -1.90 5.79
CA SER A 78 0.53 -0.55 6.36
C SER A 78 -0.92 -0.04 6.33
N GLN A 79 -1.62 -0.17 5.20
CA GLN A 79 -3.01 0.26 5.07
C GLN A 79 -3.96 -0.52 5.98
N LYS A 80 -3.72 -1.81 6.20
CA LYS A 80 -4.57 -2.65 7.06
C LYS A 80 -4.48 -2.21 8.54
N SER A 81 -3.32 -1.75 9.00
CA SER A 81 -3.13 -1.21 10.35
C SER A 81 -3.95 0.06 10.57
N GLU A 82 -3.89 1.00 9.61
CA GLU A 82 -4.64 2.26 9.67
C GLU A 82 -6.15 2.02 9.68
N VAL A 83 -6.66 1.13 8.82
CA VAL A 83 -8.09 0.79 8.75
C VAL A 83 -8.60 0.22 10.07
N ILE A 84 -7.82 -0.64 10.75
CA ILE A 84 -8.21 -1.20 12.05
C ILE A 84 -8.26 -0.11 13.12
N SER A 85 -7.28 0.82 13.11
CA SER A 85 -7.22 1.93 14.07
C SER A 85 -8.38 2.92 13.90
N ILE A 86 -8.79 3.20 12.67
CA ILE A 86 -9.93 4.08 12.38
C ILE A 86 -11.23 3.39 12.82
N ARG A 87 -11.36 2.08 12.54
CA ARG A 87 -12.53 1.31 12.93
C ARG A 87 -12.69 1.20 14.45
N SER A 88 -11.59 1.07 15.19
CA SER A 88 -11.63 1.05 16.67
C SER A 88 -11.98 2.43 17.25
N LYS A 89 -11.42 3.51 16.71
CA LYS A 89 -11.77 4.89 17.09
C LYS A 89 -13.24 5.20 16.80
N LEU A 90 -13.76 4.80 15.64
CA LEU A 90 -15.18 4.98 15.27
C LEU A 90 -16.09 4.25 16.27
N ARG A 91 -15.78 2.99 16.60
CA ARG A 91 -16.55 2.22 17.57
C ARG A 91 -16.52 2.86 18.96
N ARG A 92 -15.37 3.40 19.39
CA ARG A 92 -15.24 4.11 20.67
C ARG A 92 -16.07 5.39 20.69
N LEU A 93 -16.01 6.22 19.64
CA LEU A 93 -16.84 7.42 19.51
C LEU A 93 -18.33 7.10 19.47
N GLN A 94 -18.71 5.99 18.84
CA GLN A 94 -20.11 5.53 18.84
C GLN A 94 -20.58 5.12 20.24
N VAL A 95 -19.73 4.43 21.02
CA VAL A 95 -20.02 4.09 22.42
C VAL A 95 -20.07 5.34 23.30
N GLU A 96 -19.15 6.29 23.12
CA GLU A 96 -19.15 7.57 23.82
C GLU A 96 -20.41 8.39 23.48
N LEU A 97 -20.83 8.39 22.22
CA LEU A 97 -22.06 9.05 21.79
C LEU A 97 -23.32 8.37 22.33
N ASP A 98 -23.40 7.04 22.30
CA ASP A 98 -24.51 6.30 22.91
C ASP A 98 -24.53 6.49 24.43
N SER A 99 -23.36 6.56 25.06
CA SER A 99 -23.23 6.89 26.48
C SER A 99 -23.71 8.29 26.79
N LEU A 100 -23.36 9.29 25.97
CA LEU A 100 -23.83 10.68 26.12
C LEU A 100 -25.32 10.82 25.81
N ARG A 101 -25.85 10.03 24.86
CA ARG A 101 -27.29 9.97 24.56
C ARG A 101 -28.08 9.31 25.69
N ASN A 102 -27.48 8.33 26.36
CA ASN A 102 -28.08 7.58 27.46
C ASN A 102 -27.70 8.13 28.84
N GLN A 103 -26.84 9.15 28.89
CA GLN A 103 -26.65 10.00 30.05
C GLN A 103 -27.87 10.91 30.11
N ALA A 104 -28.89 10.38 30.77
CA ALA A 104 -30.10 11.12 31.08
C ALA A 104 -29.75 12.40 31.83
N ILE A 105 -30.60 13.40 31.66
CA ILE A 105 -30.69 14.68 32.37
C ILE A 105 -30.95 14.48 33.90
N ASP A 106 -30.56 13.34 34.49
CA ASP A 106 -31.03 12.86 35.80
C ASP A 106 -30.01 13.03 36.94
N ASP A 107 -28.78 13.45 36.64
CA ASP A 107 -27.73 13.56 37.67
C ASP A 107 -27.55 14.98 38.26
N ASP A 108 -28.35 16.00 37.88
CA ASP A 108 -28.17 17.36 38.43
C ASP A 108 -29.44 18.23 38.54
N ILE A 109 -30.65 17.67 38.47
CA ILE A 109 -31.87 18.44 38.81
C ILE A 109 -32.34 18.02 40.20
N ILE A 110 -31.67 18.54 41.23
CA ILE A 110 -32.24 18.61 42.58
C ILE A 110 -33.34 19.68 42.54
N LEU A 111 -34.58 19.29 42.23
CA LEU A 111 -35.74 20.09 42.57
C LEU A 111 -35.89 20.05 44.09
N SER A 112 -35.28 21.01 44.77
CA SER A 112 -35.57 21.33 46.16
C SER A 112 -37.05 21.70 46.27
N ASP A 113 -37.88 20.74 46.69
CA ASP A 113 -39.30 20.93 47.01
C ASP A 113 -39.44 21.64 48.37
N ASP A 114 -38.96 22.88 48.44
CA ASP A 114 -39.08 23.76 49.62
C ASP A 114 -40.31 24.67 49.51
N THR A 115 -41.48 24.14 49.13
CA THR A 115 -42.71 24.98 49.08
C THR A 115 -43.98 24.29 49.55
N LYS A 116 -43.89 23.44 50.59
CA LYS A 116 -45.12 22.98 51.26
C LYS A 116 -44.95 22.61 52.74
N SER A 117 -44.70 23.61 53.59
CA SER A 117 -44.90 23.44 55.04
C SER A 117 -45.33 24.72 55.78
N GLU A 118 -45.74 25.77 55.07
CA GLU A 118 -46.66 26.75 55.64
C GLU A 118 -48.08 26.20 55.50
N LEU A 119 -48.88 26.34 56.57
CA LEU A 119 -50.29 25.91 56.76
C LEU A 119 -50.46 24.56 57.48
N ILE A 120 -50.64 24.65 58.79
CA ILE A 120 -51.73 24.11 59.66
C ILE A 120 -51.22 24.37 61.10
N GLU A 121 -51.49 25.53 61.70
CA GLU A 121 -52.66 25.89 62.53
C GLU A 121 -52.85 25.06 63.81
N GLU A 122 -52.93 25.83 64.92
CA GLU A 122 -53.29 25.56 66.34
C GLU A 122 -52.36 24.71 67.24
#